data_AF-C4F8F8-F1
#
_entry.id   AF-C4F8F8-F1
#
_cell.length_a   1.000
_cell.length_b   1.000
_cell.length_c   1.000
_cell.angle_alpha   90.00
_cell.angle_beta   90.00
_cell.angle_gamma   90.00
#
_symmetry.space_group_name_H-M   'P 1'
#
loop_
_entity.id
_entity.type
_entity.pdbx_description
1 polymer ?
#
loop_
_entity_poly.entity_id
_entity_poly.type
_entity_poly.pdbx_seq_one_letter_code
_entity_poly.pdbx_strand_id
1 'polypeptide(L)'
;MRDPNEVLHGPFDIETHKDTFVHYLEVCIESDGTVHYAVPSHQRWLLERFMDREGIEADLEAWERIPPYGVTDWLCREIGCIAVWEDRFSGVPNAKQRAALRRLRLAGLYKGSC
;
A
#
# COMPACT_ATOMS: atom_id res chain seq x y z
N MET A 1 9.96 22.96 5.61
CA MET A 1 9.23 21.98 4.77
C MET A 1 10.17 20.82 4.56
N ARG A 2 9.77 19.59 4.93
CA ARG A 2 10.60 18.39 4.69
C ARG A 2 10.65 18.13 3.19
N ASP A 3 11.70 17.47 2.71
CA ASP A 3 11.77 17.04 1.32
C ASP A 3 10.68 15.97 1.08
N PRO A 4 9.76 16.16 0.12
CA PRO A 4 8.74 15.17 -0.21
C PRO A 4 9.31 13.78 -0.49
N ASN A 5 10.48 13.70 -1.11
CA ASN A 5 11.13 12.43 -1.40
C ASN A 5 11.59 11.72 -0.11
N GLU A 6 12.15 12.47 0.84
CA GLU A 6 12.53 11.93 2.16
C GLU A 6 11.31 11.38 2.92
N VAL A 7 10.18 12.09 2.87
CA VAL A 7 8.94 11.64 3.53
C VAL A 7 8.41 10.35 2.92
N LEU A 8 8.41 10.22 1.59
CA LEU A 8 7.94 9.02 0.89
C LEU A 8 8.77 7.76 1.18
N HIS A 9 10.06 7.93 1.51
CA HIS A 9 10.96 6.82 1.86
C HIS A 9 11.07 6.58 3.39
N GLY A 10 10.29 7.30 4.20
CA GLY A 10 10.20 7.14 5.65
C GLY A 10 8.98 6.33 6.11
N PRO A 11 8.80 6.16 7.44
CA PRO A 11 7.60 5.58 7.99
C PRO A 11 6.37 6.47 7.70
N PHE A 12 5.22 5.85 7.43
CA PHE A 12 3.99 6.59 7.22
C PHE A 12 3.51 7.24 8.53
N ASP A 13 3.27 8.55 8.49
CA ASP A 13 2.68 9.32 9.57
C ASP A 13 1.67 10.32 8.99
N ILE A 14 0.47 10.38 9.58
CA ILE A 14 -0.66 11.15 9.02
C ILE A 14 -0.37 12.65 9.02
N GLU A 15 0.18 13.19 10.10
CA GLU A 15 0.42 14.64 10.20
C GLU A 15 1.58 15.05 9.30
N THR A 16 2.68 14.29 9.32
CA THR A 16 3.80 14.49 8.39
C THR A 16 3.33 14.43 6.94
N HIS A 17 2.43 13.51 6.59
CA HIS A 17 1.88 13.39 5.25
C HIS A 17 1.07 14.63 4.86
N LYS A 18 0.14 15.06 5.71
CA LYS A 18 -0.71 16.23 5.46
C LYS A 18 0.08 17.54 5.34
N ASP A 19 1.18 17.66 6.08
CA ASP A 19 2.06 18.83 6.00
C ASP A 19 2.89 18.87 4.71
N THR A 20 3.04 17.73 4.02
CA THR A 20 3.94 17.57 2.86
C THR A 20 3.17 17.46 1.55
N PHE A 21 2.02 16.77 1.54
CA PHE A 21 1.26 16.47 0.33
C PHE A 21 -0.18 17.00 0.41
N VAL A 22 -0.72 17.38 -0.74
CA VAL A 22 -2.10 17.87 -0.89
C VAL A 22 -2.79 17.02 -1.96
N HIS A 23 -3.98 16.49 -1.65
CA HIS A 23 -4.79 15.66 -2.57
C HIS A 23 -4.04 14.44 -3.13
N TYR A 24 -3.23 13.79 -2.29
CA TYR A 24 -2.47 12.60 -2.65
C TYR A 24 -2.58 11.57 -1.52
N LEU A 25 -2.77 10.31 -1.88
CA LEU A 25 -2.62 9.17 -0.99
C LEU A 25 -2.35 7.93 -1.83
N GLU A 26 -1.16 7.35 -1.68
CA GLU A 26 -0.80 6.05 -2.23
C GLU A 26 -0.04 5.25 -1.17
N VAL A 27 -0.75 4.31 -0.55
CA VAL A 27 -0.21 3.50 0.55
C VAL A 27 -0.60 2.04 0.39
N CYS A 28 0.22 1.16 0.95
CA CYS A 28 -0.12 -0.24 1.20
C CYS A 28 -0.38 -0.43 2.70
N ILE A 29 -1.35 -1.28 3.05
CA ILE A 29 -1.63 -1.63 4.44
C ILE A 29 -1.41 -3.12 4.65
N GLU A 30 -0.48 -3.46 5.53
CA GLU A 30 -0.17 -4.82 5.91
C GLU A 30 -1.30 -5.48 6.70
N SER A 31 -1.25 -6.81 6.85
CA SER A 31 -2.28 -7.60 7.53
C SER A 31 -2.45 -7.21 9.02
N ASP A 32 -1.44 -6.61 9.63
CA ASP A 32 -1.48 -6.10 11.00
C ASP A 32 -2.05 -4.66 11.11
N GLY A 33 -2.35 -4.02 9.99
CA GLY A 33 -2.84 -2.64 9.93
C GLY A 33 -1.75 -1.57 9.88
N THR A 34 -0.47 -1.95 9.74
CA THR A 34 0.65 -1.04 9.50
C THR A 34 0.53 -0.44 8.10
N VAL A 35 0.69 0.89 7.99
CA VAL A 35 0.56 1.64 6.75
C VAL A 35 1.95 2.00 6.23
N HIS A 36 2.18 1.84 4.93
CA HIS A 36 3.43 2.16 4.25
C HIS A 36 3.16 2.96 2.99
N TYR A 37 4.04 3.89 2.66
CA TYR A 37 4.02 4.51 1.33
C TYR A 37 4.22 3.46 0.24
N ALA A 38 3.41 3.53 -0.82
CA ALA A 38 3.45 2.62 -1.95
C ALA A 38 4.50 3.06 -2.98
N VAL A 39 5.76 3.16 -2.58
CA VAL A 39 6.85 3.71 -3.39
C VAL A 39 7.75 2.57 -3.91
N PRO A 40 8.15 2.56 -5.20
CA PRO A 40 7.81 3.54 -6.23
C PRO A 40 6.40 3.37 -6.83
N SER A 41 5.71 2.27 -6.55
CA SER A 41 4.29 2.06 -6.89
C SER A 41 3.71 0.95 -6.02
N HIS A 42 2.37 0.84 -5.93
CA HIS A 42 1.72 -0.30 -5.26
C HIS A 42 2.20 -1.65 -5.80
N GLN A 43 2.25 -1.78 -7.13
CA GLN A 43 2.65 -3.04 -7.76
C GLN A 43 4.08 -3.43 -7.38
N ARG A 44 5.04 -2.49 -7.44
CA ARG A 44 6.42 -2.79 -7.08
C ARG A 44 6.55 -3.11 -5.59
N TRP A 45 5.92 -2.33 -4.73
CA TRP A 45 5.94 -2.55 -3.29
C TRP A 45 5.37 -3.92 -2.92
N LEU A 46 4.22 -4.29 -3.48
CA LEU A 46 3.59 -5.59 -3.23
C LEU A 46 4.41 -6.75 -3.79
N LEU A 47 5.00 -6.58 -4.99
CA LEU A 47 5.88 -7.57 -5.60
C LEU A 47 7.06 -7.89 -4.71
N GLU A 48 7.73 -6.87 -4.15
CA GLU A 48 8.86 -7.06 -3.24
C GLU A 48 8.47 -7.88 -2.01
N ARG A 49 7.33 -7.60 -1.38
CA ARG A 49 6.88 -8.39 -0.22
C ARG A 49 6.49 -9.82 -0.60
N PHE A 50 5.92 -10.00 -1.79
CA PHE A 50 5.65 -11.34 -2.32
C PHE A 50 6.95 -12.11 -2.55
N MET A 51 7.93 -11.48 -3.20
CA MET A 51 9.26 -12.05 -3.41
C MET A 51 9.95 -12.42 -2.10
N ASP A 52 9.96 -11.51 -1.12
CA ASP A 52 10.53 -11.75 0.21
C ASP A 52 9.87 -12.93 0.93
N ARG A 53 8.53 -13.01 0.87
CA ARG A 53 7.76 -14.10 1.50
C ARG A 53 8.02 -15.46 0.85
N GLU A 54 8.16 -15.48 -0.47
CA GLU A 54 8.34 -16.71 -1.25
C GLU A 54 9.82 -17.09 -1.43
N GLY A 55 10.75 -16.26 -0.96
CA GLY A 55 12.20 -16.46 -1.12
C GLY A 55 12.66 -16.34 -2.58
N ILE A 56 12.03 -15.47 -3.38
CA ILE A 56 12.36 -15.25 -4.79
C ILE A 56 13.28 -14.03 -4.90
N GLU A 57 14.43 -14.18 -5.55
CA GLU A 57 15.40 -13.08 -5.74
C GLU A 57 15.25 -12.35 -7.08
N ALA A 58 14.71 -13.01 -8.11
CA ALA A 58 14.64 -12.49 -9.47
C ALA A 58 13.20 -12.13 -9.87
N ASP A 59 12.99 -10.89 -10.34
CA ASP A 59 11.71 -10.42 -10.86
C ASP A 59 11.10 -11.36 -11.90
N LEU A 60 11.92 -11.87 -12.85
CA LEU A 60 11.42 -12.75 -13.92
C LEU A 60 10.76 -14.01 -13.35
N GLU A 61 11.34 -14.61 -12.30
CA GLU A 61 10.77 -15.79 -11.63
C GLU A 61 9.45 -15.43 -10.93
N ALA A 62 9.38 -14.26 -10.30
CA ALA A 62 8.15 -13.80 -9.67
C ALA A 62 7.04 -13.58 -10.71
N TRP A 63 7.37 -12.96 -11.85
CA TRP A 63 6.41 -12.67 -12.92
C TRP A 63 5.86 -13.92 -13.61
N GLU A 64 6.59 -15.04 -13.61
CA GLU A 64 6.07 -16.33 -14.10
C GLU A 64 4.94 -16.90 -13.22
N ARG A 65 4.89 -16.53 -11.94
CA ARG A 65 3.89 -16.99 -10.97
C ARG A 65 2.66 -16.06 -10.89
N ILE A 66 2.79 -14.84 -11.37
CA ILE A 66 1.77 -13.79 -11.26
C ILE A 66 0.91 -13.78 -12.54
N PRO A 67 -0.42 -13.70 -12.43
CA PRO A 67 -1.27 -13.60 -13.60
C PRO A 67 -1.01 -12.31 -14.40
N PRO A 68 -1.16 -12.33 -15.73
CA PRO A 68 -0.86 -11.18 -16.59
C PRO A 68 -1.83 -9.99 -16.41
N TYR A 69 -2.95 -10.19 -15.71
CA TYR A 69 -3.97 -9.17 -15.46
C TYR A 69 -4.39 -9.20 -13.99
N GLY A 70 -4.82 -8.04 -13.46
CA GLY A 70 -5.23 -7.93 -12.06
C GLY A 70 -4.09 -8.16 -11.07
N VAL A 71 -2.86 -7.85 -11.49
CA VAL A 71 -1.62 -8.08 -10.72
C VAL A 71 -1.74 -7.56 -9.28
N THR A 72 -2.16 -6.31 -9.09
CA THR A 72 -2.28 -5.71 -7.75
C THR A 72 -3.30 -6.44 -6.88
N ASP A 73 -4.49 -6.73 -7.41
CA ASP A 73 -5.52 -7.46 -6.67
C ASP A 73 -5.06 -8.87 -6.29
N TRP A 74 -4.37 -9.55 -7.21
CA TRP A 74 -3.82 -10.87 -6.98
C TRP A 74 -2.73 -10.85 -5.91
N LEU A 75 -1.76 -9.94 -6.02
CA LEU A 75 -0.70 -9.78 -5.04
C LEU A 75 -1.27 -9.46 -3.65
N CYS A 76 -2.20 -8.51 -3.55
CA CYS A 76 -2.88 -8.17 -2.31
C CYS A 76 -3.52 -9.40 -1.65
N ARG A 77 -4.19 -10.25 -2.42
CA ARG A 77 -4.77 -11.50 -1.91
C ARG A 77 -3.70 -12.46 -1.43
N GLU A 78 -2.63 -12.65 -2.21
CA GLU A 78 -1.57 -13.62 -1.93
C GLU A 78 -0.82 -13.30 -0.64
N ILE A 79 -0.47 -12.01 -0.45
CA ILE A 79 0.30 -11.57 0.73
C ILE A 79 -0.56 -11.00 1.87
N GLY A 80 -1.88 -10.97 1.72
CA GLY A 80 -2.81 -10.47 2.74
C GLY A 80 -2.70 -8.96 3.00
N CYS A 81 -2.19 -8.19 2.04
CA CYS A 81 -2.12 -6.73 2.08
C CYS A 81 -3.29 -6.10 1.32
N ILE A 82 -3.48 -4.79 1.49
CA ILE A 82 -4.33 -3.99 0.60
C ILE A 82 -3.56 -2.81 0.02
N ALA A 83 -3.83 -2.49 -1.23
CA ALA A 83 -3.33 -1.28 -1.90
C ALA A 83 -4.39 -0.19 -1.83
N VAL A 84 -4.04 1.00 -1.40
CA VAL A 84 -4.97 2.10 -1.13
C VAL A 84 -4.56 3.33 -1.92
N TRP A 85 -5.53 3.86 -2.67
CA TRP A 85 -5.50 5.18 -3.30
C TRP A 85 -6.41 6.13 -2.52
N GLU A 86 -6.40 7.41 -2.87
CA GLU A 86 -7.24 8.42 -2.24
C GLU A 86 -8.73 8.04 -2.21
N ASP A 87 -9.27 7.40 -3.25
CA ASP A 87 -10.72 7.17 -3.42
C ASP A 87 -11.14 5.69 -3.39
N ARG A 88 -10.20 4.75 -3.43
CA ARG A 88 -10.47 3.31 -3.50
C ARG A 88 -9.34 2.48 -2.90
N PHE A 89 -9.58 1.19 -2.73
CA PHE A 89 -8.53 0.21 -2.43
C PHE A 89 -8.71 -1.05 -3.27
N SER A 90 -7.66 -1.87 -3.30
CA SER A 90 -7.58 -3.19 -3.91
C SER A 90 -7.22 -4.22 -2.83
N GLY A 91 -7.76 -5.43 -2.95
CA GLY A 91 -7.64 -6.51 -1.95
C GLY A 91 -8.85 -6.65 -1.02
N VAL A 92 -8.78 -7.62 -0.09
CA VAL A 92 -9.85 -7.92 0.86
C VAL A 92 -9.38 -7.58 2.28
N PRO A 93 -9.78 -6.42 2.83
CA PRO A 93 -9.26 -5.98 4.11
C PRO A 93 -9.74 -6.87 5.25
N ASN A 94 -8.86 -7.14 6.21
CA ASN A 94 -9.23 -7.72 7.51
C ASN A 94 -9.67 -6.63 8.51
N ALA A 95 -9.94 -7.02 9.76
CA ALA A 95 -10.40 -6.07 10.78
C ALA A 95 -9.39 -4.95 11.09
N LYS A 96 -8.09 -5.26 11.13
CA LYS A 96 -7.03 -4.28 11.42
C LYS A 96 -6.82 -3.33 10.24
N GLN A 97 -6.83 -3.84 9.02
CA GLN A 97 -6.77 -3.03 7.80
C GLN A 97 -7.99 -2.12 7.66
N ARG A 98 -9.21 -2.60 7.97
CA ARG A 98 -10.41 -1.75 8.04
C ARG A 98 -10.28 -0.64 9.08
N ALA A 99 -9.69 -0.93 10.25
CA ALA A 99 -9.43 0.10 11.25
C ALA A 99 -8.42 1.15 10.73
N ALA A 100 -7.37 0.73 10.02
CA ALA A 100 -6.43 1.65 9.39
C ALA A 100 -7.09 2.53 8.32
N LEU A 101 -7.89 1.96 7.41
CA LEU A 101 -8.69 2.72 6.43
C LEU A 101 -9.60 3.75 7.10
N ARG A 102 -10.28 3.37 8.19
CA ARG A 102 -11.12 4.30 8.97
C ARG A 102 -10.31 5.46 9.56
N ARG A 103 -9.10 5.20 10.08
CA ARG A 103 -8.20 6.26 10.58
C ARG A 103 -7.81 7.23 9.46
N LEU A 104 -7.43 6.71 8.29
CA LEU A 104 -7.10 7.52 7.11
C LEU A 104 -8.30 8.37 6.66
N ARG A 105 -9.51 7.79 6.70
CA ARG A 105 -10.75 8.51 6.35
C ARG A 105 -11.08 9.63 7.35
N LEU A 106 -10.98 9.35 8.65
CA LEU A 106 -11.19 10.35 9.69
C LEU A 106 -10.18 11.50 9.63
N ALA A 107 -8.96 11.23 9.16
CA ALA A 107 -7.93 12.23 8.90
C ALA A 107 -8.13 13.01 7.59
N GLY A 108 -9.13 12.66 6.78
CA GLY A 108 -9.41 13.31 5.49
C GLY A 108 -8.51 12.86 4.33
N LEU A 109 -7.68 11.83 4.53
CA LEU A 109 -6.78 11.30 3.50
C LEU A 109 -7.45 10.27 2.58
N TYR A 110 -8.30 9.41 3.13
CA TYR A 110 -9.03 8.41 2.36
C TYR A 110 -10.50 8.81 2.17
N LYS A 111 -10.95 8.90 0.92
CA LYS A 111 -12.29 9.35 0.51
C LYS A 111 -13.21 8.22 0.10
N GLY A 112 -12.67 7.03 -0.15
CA GLY A 112 -13.47 5.86 -0.54
C GLY A 112 -14.36 5.30 0.58
N SER A 113 -15.30 4.44 0.18
CA SER A 113 -16.26 3.80 1.09
C SER A 113 -15.61 2.74 1.98
N CYS A 114 -16.03 2.66 3.25
CA CYS A 114 -15.58 1.68 4.24
C CYS A 114 -16.77 1.01 4.95
#